data_AF-A0A3A9VJR7-F1
#
_entry.id   AF-A0A3A9VJR7-F1
#
_cell.length_a   1.000
_cell.length_b   1.000
_cell.length_c   1.000
_cell.angle_alpha   90.00
_cell.angle_beta   90.00
_cell.angle_gamma   90.00
#
_symmetry.space_group_name_H-M   'P 1'
#
loop_
_entity.id
_entity.type
_entity.pdbx_description
1 polymer ?
#
loop_
_entity_poly.entity_id
_entity_poly.type
_entity_poly.pdbx_seq_one_letter_code
_entity_poly.pdbx_strand_id
1 'polypeptide(L)'
;MINRIIPFWEGTEWSFEGHTSIPKKGKIACGYFVSTTLKDAGINLNRYKLAQQSPIDEAKSLALNNQVIEISENSIEENISMINKSLKDGIHFIGFDASHVGYIFKENGQLYLIHSNYMDYKGVEIEKIEDSIVFASYNKFYLAEISTNEQLIKSWITGNEIQVVH
;
A
#
# COMPACT_ATOMS: atom_id res chain seq x y z
N MET A 1 -12.87 7.09 -1.33
CA MET A 1 -12.63 7.04 -2.79
C MET A 1 -11.68 5.92 -3.16
N ILE A 2 -10.49 5.80 -2.55
CA ILE A 2 -9.57 4.66 -2.78
C ILE A 2 -10.24 3.29 -2.49
N ASN A 3 -11.00 3.16 -1.39
CA ASN A 3 -11.82 1.97 -1.11
C ASN A 3 -12.86 1.61 -2.18
N ARG A 4 -13.21 2.54 -3.09
CA ARG A 4 -14.11 2.26 -4.22
C ARG A 4 -13.36 1.89 -5.50
N ILE A 5 -12.08 2.24 -5.62
CA ILE A 5 -11.25 1.93 -6.79
C ILE A 5 -10.64 0.55 -6.67
N ILE A 6 -10.12 0.22 -5.49
CA ILE A 6 -9.46 -1.06 -5.19
C ILE A 6 -10.33 -2.28 -5.57
N PRO A 7 -11.64 -2.35 -5.28
CA PRO A 7 -12.46 -3.51 -5.64
C PRO A 7 -12.51 -3.81 -7.14
N PHE A 8 -12.28 -2.82 -8.01
CA PHE A 8 -12.21 -3.08 -9.46
C PHE A 8 -10.93 -3.80 -9.87
N TRP A 9 -9.86 -3.62 -9.09
CA TRP A 9 -8.56 -4.24 -9.33
C TRP A 9 -8.49 -5.68 -8.85
N GLU A 10 -9.31 -6.09 -7.89
CA GLU A 10 -9.39 -7.47 -7.40
C GLU A 10 -9.50 -8.48 -8.56
N GLY A 11 -8.64 -9.50 -8.56
CA GLY A 11 -8.50 -10.49 -9.62
C GLY A 11 -7.65 -10.06 -10.82
N THR A 12 -7.02 -8.87 -10.79
CA THR A 12 -6.01 -8.51 -11.80
C THR A 12 -4.75 -9.35 -11.59
N GLU A 13 -4.32 -10.09 -12.61
CA GLU A 13 -3.18 -11.00 -12.53
C GLU A 13 -1.87 -10.30 -12.10
N TRP A 14 -1.02 -11.03 -11.38
CA TRP A 14 0.30 -10.54 -10.99
C TRP A 14 1.38 -10.87 -12.03
N SER A 15 2.35 -9.97 -12.17
CA SER A 15 3.66 -10.23 -12.78
C SER A 15 4.67 -9.23 -12.24
N PHE A 16 5.92 -9.66 -12.06
CA PHE A 16 7.03 -8.79 -11.65
C PHE A 16 7.21 -7.57 -12.59
N GLU A 17 7.07 -7.75 -13.89
CA GLU A 17 7.15 -6.68 -14.91
C GLU A 17 5.77 -6.02 -15.17
N GLY A 18 4.75 -6.40 -14.41
CA GLY A 18 3.37 -5.96 -14.62
C GLY A 18 3.21 -4.48 -14.32
N HIS A 19 2.78 -3.70 -15.32
CA HIS A 19 2.59 -2.25 -15.20
C HIS A 19 1.28 -1.77 -15.84
N THR A 20 0.29 -2.66 -15.99
CA THR A 20 -1.01 -2.27 -16.55
C THR A 20 -1.62 -1.11 -15.76
N SER A 21 -2.34 -0.24 -16.45
CA SER A 21 -3.12 0.84 -15.85
C SER A 21 -4.62 0.58 -15.97
N ILE A 22 -5.02 -0.65 -16.31
CA ILE A 22 -6.42 -1.02 -16.52
C ILE A 22 -6.73 -2.25 -15.67
N PRO A 23 -7.67 -2.16 -14.71
CA PRO A 23 -8.09 -3.31 -13.91
C PRO A 23 -8.51 -4.49 -14.78
N LYS A 24 -8.14 -5.71 -14.38
CA LYS A 24 -8.49 -6.98 -15.04
C LYS A 24 -8.05 -7.10 -16.51
N LYS A 25 -7.13 -6.23 -16.97
CA LYS A 25 -6.54 -6.30 -18.31
C LYS A 25 -5.03 -6.23 -18.22
N GLY A 26 -4.35 -7.34 -18.50
CA GLY A 26 -2.91 -7.47 -18.33
C GLY A 26 -2.54 -7.77 -16.88
N LYS A 27 -1.30 -7.46 -16.50
CA LYS A 27 -0.71 -7.84 -15.22
C LYS A 27 -0.17 -6.64 -14.47
N ILE A 28 -0.14 -6.71 -13.14
CA ILE A 28 0.33 -5.60 -12.28
C ILE A 28 1.23 -6.10 -11.13
N ALA A 29 2.39 -5.48 -10.97
CA ALA A 29 3.27 -5.68 -9.82
C ALA A 29 2.79 -4.86 -8.60
N CYS A 30 3.30 -5.16 -7.41
CA CYS A 30 2.88 -4.53 -6.17
C CYS A 30 3.06 -3.00 -6.14
N GLY A 31 4.25 -2.48 -6.48
CA GLY A 31 4.48 -1.03 -6.56
C GLY A 31 3.66 -0.35 -7.64
N TYR A 32 3.44 -1.02 -8.79
CA TYR A 32 2.55 -0.49 -9.83
C TYR A 32 1.09 -0.50 -9.41
N PHE A 33 0.65 -1.47 -8.61
CA PHE A 33 -0.70 -1.49 -8.05
C PHE A 33 -0.94 -0.30 -7.13
N VAL A 34 -0.03 -0.05 -6.18
CA VAL A 34 -0.12 1.11 -5.27
C VAL A 34 -0.10 2.42 -6.06
N SER A 35 0.94 2.63 -6.86
CA SER A 35 1.11 3.89 -7.58
C SER A 35 0.00 4.18 -8.60
N THR A 36 -0.54 3.15 -9.26
CA THR A 36 -1.63 3.29 -10.23
C THR A 36 -2.94 3.61 -9.53
N THR A 37 -3.27 2.92 -8.43
CA THR A 37 -4.51 3.19 -7.69
C THR A 37 -4.51 4.56 -7.00
N LEU A 38 -3.36 5.04 -6.50
CA LEU A 38 -3.24 6.43 -6.02
C LEU A 38 -3.47 7.44 -7.14
N LYS A 39 -2.85 7.22 -8.31
CA LYS A 39 -3.04 8.08 -9.48
C LYS A 39 -4.49 8.09 -9.95
N ASP A 40 -5.14 6.92 -10.01
CA ASP A 40 -6.55 6.78 -10.40
C ASP A 40 -7.49 7.45 -9.38
N ALA A 41 -7.08 7.55 -8.11
CA ALA A 41 -7.79 8.33 -7.09
C ALA A 41 -7.62 9.85 -7.25
N GLY A 42 -6.80 10.30 -8.20
CA GLY A 42 -6.54 11.71 -8.49
C GLY A 42 -5.38 12.30 -7.68
N ILE A 43 -4.59 11.48 -7.00
CA ILE A 43 -3.37 11.95 -6.33
C ILE A 43 -2.33 12.26 -7.39
N ASN A 44 -1.83 13.51 -7.39
CA ASN A 44 -0.85 13.96 -8.36
C ASN A 44 0.55 13.47 -7.97
N LEU A 45 0.98 12.36 -8.56
CA LEU A 45 2.32 11.78 -8.37
C LEU A 45 2.80 11.08 -9.64
N ASN A 46 4.12 10.87 -9.73
CA ASN A 46 4.70 10.08 -10.81
C ASN A 46 4.61 8.58 -10.49
N ARG A 47 3.64 7.89 -11.12
CA ARG A 47 3.40 6.46 -10.85
C ARG A 47 4.62 5.57 -11.06
N TYR A 48 5.43 5.87 -12.08
CA TYR A 48 6.57 5.03 -12.45
C TYR A 48 7.71 5.20 -11.46
N LYS A 49 8.00 6.45 -11.07
CA LYS A 49 9.03 6.71 -10.05
C LYS A 49 8.66 6.07 -8.72
N LEU A 50 7.41 6.22 -8.28
CA LEU A 50 6.95 5.62 -7.02
C LEU A 50 7.04 4.09 -7.07
N ALA A 51 6.52 3.45 -8.12
CA ALA A 51 6.50 1.99 -8.25
C ALA A 51 7.88 1.31 -8.30
N GLN A 52 8.94 2.08 -8.58
CA GLN A 52 10.31 1.58 -8.75
C GLN A 52 11.16 1.81 -7.49
N GLN A 53 10.59 2.39 -6.45
CA GLN A 53 11.28 2.63 -5.18
C GLN A 53 11.35 1.38 -4.30
N SER A 54 12.21 1.46 -3.30
CA SER A 54 12.16 0.53 -2.18
C SER A 54 10.90 0.77 -1.33
N PRO A 55 10.39 -0.24 -0.59
CA PRO A 55 9.20 -0.07 0.25
C PRO A 55 9.29 1.08 1.26
N ILE A 56 10.47 1.32 1.84
CA ILE A 56 10.71 2.45 2.76
C ILE A 56 10.66 3.79 2.04
N ASP A 57 11.15 3.88 0.80
CA ASP A 57 11.17 5.14 0.05
C ASP A 57 9.79 5.47 -0.53
N GLU A 58 8.99 4.46 -0.89
CA GLU A 58 7.55 4.64 -1.15
C GLU A 58 6.84 5.19 0.09
N ALA A 59 7.10 4.59 1.27
CA ALA A 59 6.52 5.07 2.53
C ALA A 59 6.90 6.52 2.81
N LYS A 60 8.17 6.91 2.64
CA LYS A 60 8.62 8.31 2.84
C LYS A 60 7.93 9.26 1.86
N SER A 61 7.84 8.88 0.58
CA SER A 61 7.16 9.70 -0.45
C SER A 61 5.70 9.96 -0.09
N LEU A 62 5.01 8.95 0.47
CA LEU A 62 3.60 9.03 0.85
C LEU A 62 3.37 9.68 2.23
N ALA A 63 4.33 9.56 3.14
CA ALA A 63 4.28 10.21 4.45
C ALA A 63 4.45 11.74 4.35
N LEU A 64 5.06 12.24 3.27
CA LEU A 64 5.44 13.64 3.10
C LEU A 64 6.38 14.09 4.24
N ASN A 65 5.94 15.02 5.08
CA ASN A 65 6.70 15.49 6.24
C ASN A 65 6.36 14.71 7.53
N ASN A 66 5.40 13.77 7.48
CA ASN A 66 5.11 12.91 8.61
C ASN A 66 6.18 11.82 8.72
N GLN A 67 6.35 11.29 9.93
CA GLN A 67 7.27 10.18 10.15
C GLN A 67 6.67 8.88 9.59
N VAL A 68 7.48 8.09 8.88
CA VAL A 68 7.14 6.70 8.55
C VAL A 68 7.09 5.89 9.84
N ILE A 69 6.02 5.10 10.01
CA ILE A 69 5.89 4.23 11.17
C ILE A 69 6.61 2.92 10.83
N GLU A 70 7.66 2.60 11.58
CA GLU A 70 8.40 1.35 11.44
C GLU A 70 7.95 0.36 12.52
N ILE A 71 7.62 -0.86 12.12
CA ILE A 71 7.18 -1.93 13.04
C ILE A 71 8.01 -3.17 12.74
N SER A 72 8.58 -3.76 13.78
CA SER A 72 9.40 -4.97 13.68
C SER A 72 9.42 -5.75 14.99
N GLU A 73 8.26 -6.26 15.39
CA GLU A 73 8.08 -7.05 16.62
C GLU A 73 8.48 -8.52 16.46
N ASN A 74 8.53 -9.26 17.57
CA ASN A 74 9.07 -10.61 17.61
C ASN A 74 8.08 -11.70 17.16
N SER A 75 6.80 -11.36 17.01
CA SER A 75 5.77 -12.29 16.53
C SER A 75 4.80 -11.64 15.55
N ILE A 76 4.08 -12.48 14.80
CA ILE A 76 3.04 -12.03 13.84
C ILE A 76 1.94 -11.29 14.61
N GLU A 77 1.51 -11.83 15.75
CA GLU A 77 0.45 -11.25 16.58
C GLU A 77 0.86 -9.90 17.19
N GLU A 78 2.11 -9.77 17.62
CA GLU A 78 2.65 -8.50 18.12
C GLU A 78 2.70 -7.45 17.00
N ASN A 79 3.17 -7.83 15.81
CA ASN A 79 3.18 -6.95 14.64
C ASN A 79 1.77 -6.49 14.28
N ILE A 80 0.79 -7.40 14.19
CA ILE A 80 -0.63 -7.06 13.92
C ILE A 80 -1.17 -6.12 15.00
N SER A 81 -0.91 -6.40 16.27
CA SER A 81 -1.33 -5.56 17.41
C SER A 81 -0.73 -4.17 17.32
N MET A 82 0.55 -4.05 16.98
CA MET A 82 1.24 -2.76 16.84
C MET A 82 0.77 -1.98 15.62
N ILE A 83 0.51 -2.63 14.48
CA ILE A 83 -0.09 -2.00 13.29
C ILE A 83 -1.48 -1.46 13.67
N ASN A 84 -2.29 -2.28 14.35
CA ASN A 84 -3.63 -1.88 14.75
C ASN A 84 -3.59 -0.66 15.69
N LYS A 85 -2.72 -0.66 16.70
CA LYS A 85 -2.59 0.47 17.64
C LYS A 85 -2.06 1.74 16.98
N SER A 86 -1.15 1.61 16.03
CA SER A 86 -0.47 2.75 15.39
C SER A 86 -1.33 3.46 14.35
N LEU A 87 -2.30 2.78 13.75
CA LEU A 87 -3.11 3.32 12.65
C LEU A 87 -4.50 3.75 13.13
N LYS A 88 -5.02 4.82 12.55
CA LYS A 88 -6.45 5.19 12.64
C LYS A 88 -7.27 4.39 11.63
N ASP A 89 -8.59 4.33 11.79
CA ASP A 89 -9.46 3.74 10.78
C ASP A 89 -9.32 4.49 9.45
N GLY A 90 -9.16 3.74 8.36
CA GLY A 90 -8.81 4.30 7.06
C GLY A 90 -7.90 3.39 6.23
N ILE A 91 -7.36 3.94 5.16
CA ILE A 91 -6.44 3.30 4.25
C ILE A 91 -5.05 3.85 4.49
N HIS A 92 -4.09 2.94 4.56
CA HIS A 92 -2.69 3.23 4.83
C HIS A 92 -1.84 2.44 3.85
N PHE A 93 -0.68 2.97 3.51
CA PHE A 93 0.35 2.24 2.79
C PHE A 93 1.05 1.27 3.74
N ILE A 94 1.44 0.11 3.23
CA ILE A 94 2.35 -0.82 3.91
C ILE A 94 3.44 -1.30 2.95
N GLY A 95 4.68 -1.16 3.40
CA GLY A 95 5.86 -1.75 2.79
C GLY A 95 6.40 -2.90 3.63
N PHE A 96 6.88 -3.96 2.98
CA PHE A 96 7.38 -5.19 3.59
C PHE A 96 8.87 -5.31 3.29
N ASP A 97 9.67 -5.05 4.32
CA ASP A 97 11.13 -5.05 4.26
C ASP A 97 11.65 -4.43 2.94
N ALA A 98 12.38 -5.20 2.12
CA ALA A 98 12.96 -4.71 0.87
C ALA A 98 12.18 -5.11 -0.41
N SER A 99 11.02 -5.79 -0.33
CA SER A 99 10.53 -6.57 -1.48
C SER A 99 9.06 -6.46 -1.86
N HIS A 100 8.17 -6.02 -0.97
CA HIS A 100 6.74 -6.01 -1.28
C HIS A 100 6.04 -4.77 -0.72
N VAL A 101 4.92 -4.39 -1.33
CA VAL A 101 4.11 -3.23 -0.92
C VAL A 101 2.63 -3.49 -1.15
N GLY A 102 1.79 -2.72 -0.46
CA GLY A 102 0.34 -2.75 -0.61
C GLY A 102 -0.34 -1.69 0.25
N TYR A 103 -1.59 -1.97 0.61
CA TYR A 103 -2.35 -1.17 1.55
C TYR A 103 -2.82 -1.99 2.74
N ILE A 104 -2.95 -1.31 3.88
CA ILE A 104 -3.77 -1.74 4.99
C ILE A 104 -5.06 -0.94 4.97
N PHE A 105 -6.19 -1.63 4.93
CA PHE A 105 -7.48 -1.06 5.26
C PHE A 105 -7.83 -1.44 6.70
N LYS A 106 -7.93 -0.42 7.56
CA LYS A 106 -8.34 -0.55 8.95
C LYS A 106 -9.78 -0.07 9.12
N GLU A 107 -10.63 -0.91 9.70
CA GLU A 107 -12.01 -0.56 10.01
C GLU A 107 -12.47 -1.30 11.27
N ASN A 108 -12.94 -0.55 12.28
CA ASN A 108 -13.47 -1.10 13.53
C ASN A 108 -12.54 -2.11 14.21
N GLY A 109 -11.23 -1.83 14.18
CA GLY A 109 -10.21 -2.71 14.76
C GLY A 109 -9.91 -3.98 13.96
N GLN A 110 -10.47 -4.14 12.76
CA GLN A 110 -10.08 -5.18 11.80
C GLN A 110 -9.05 -4.61 10.81
N LEU A 111 -8.14 -5.47 10.33
CA LEU A 111 -7.11 -5.11 9.37
C LEU A 111 -7.20 -6.02 8.14
N TYR A 112 -7.25 -5.40 6.97
CA TYR A 112 -7.24 -6.10 5.69
C TYR A 112 -6.00 -5.68 4.89
N LEU A 113 -5.26 -6.67 4.40
CA LEU A 113 -4.19 -6.46 3.43
C LEU A 113 -4.78 -6.41 2.03
N ILE A 114 -4.38 -5.39 1.27
CA ILE A 114 -4.77 -5.18 -0.12
C ILE A 114 -3.50 -5.04 -0.93
N HIS A 115 -3.22 -5.99 -1.80
CA HIS A 115 -1.95 -6.05 -2.53
C HIS A 115 -2.10 -6.83 -3.83
N SER A 116 -1.17 -6.62 -4.76
CA SER A 116 -0.98 -7.52 -5.89
C SER A 116 -0.07 -8.66 -5.45
N ASN A 117 -0.67 -9.80 -5.09
CA ASN A 117 0.03 -10.93 -4.50
C ASN A 117 0.85 -11.70 -5.52
N TYR A 118 2.16 -11.79 -5.26
CA TYR A 118 3.12 -12.54 -6.06
C TYR A 118 3.13 -14.04 -5.73
N MET A 119 2.69 -14.43 -4.52
CA MET A 119 2.61 -15.83 -4.12
C MET A 119 1.54 -16.53 -4.95
N ASP A 120 1.92 -17.67 -5.53
CA ASP A 120 1.08 -18.48 -6.42
C ASP A 120 0.42 -17.70 -7.56
N TYR A 121 0.98 -16.54 -7.95
CA TYR A 121 0.44 -15.67 -9.00
C TYR A 121 -1.03 -15.23 -8.77
N LYS A 122 -1.46 -15.15 -7.51
CA LYS A 122 -2.85 -14.83 -7.15
C LYS A 122 -3.35 -13.50 -7.71
N GLY A 123 -2.47 -12.51 -7.91
CA GLY A 123 -2.90 -11.21 -8.40
C GLY A 123 -3.42 -10.31 -7.29
N VAL A 124 -4.17 -9.27 -7.66
CA VAL A 124 -4.74 -8.34 -6.68
C VAL A 124 -5.81 -9.04 -5.86
N GLU A 125 -5.65 -9.05 -4.55
CA GLU A 125 -6.61 -9.60 -3.59
C GLU A 125 -6.78 -8.71 -2.36
N ILE A 126 -7.83 -8.99 -1.61
CA ILE A 126 -8.15 -8.38 -0.32
C ILE A 126 -8.30 -9.52 0.68
N GLU A 127 -7.42 -9.60 1.65
CA GLU A 127 -7.44 -10.66 2.66
C GLU A 127 -7.33 -10.07 4.07
N LYS A 128 -7.79 -10.81 5.08
CA LYS A 128 -7.51 -10.44 6.47
C LYS A 128 -6.02 -10.56 6.73
N ILE A 129 -5.46 -9.63 7.51
CA ILE A 129 -4.03 -9.64 7.78
C ILE A 129 -3.58 -10.91 8.51
N GLU A 130 -4.46 -11.49 9.34
CA GLU A 130 -4.24 -12.72 10.09
C GLU A 130 -4.15 -13.96 9.17
N ASP A 131 -4.81 -13.92 8.02
CA ASP A 131 -4.86 -15.03 7.06
C ASP A 131 -3.75 -14.92 5.98
N SER A 132 -3.03 -13.79 5.93
CA SER A 132 -2.08 -13.48 4.88
C SER A 132 -0.75 -14.19 5.05
N ILE A 133 -0.46 -15.13 4.13
CA ILE A 133 0.85 -15.81 4.04
C ILE A 133 1.96 -14.81 3.71
N VAL A 134 1.67 -13.81 2.86
CA VAL A 134 2.63 -12.75 2.55
C VAL A 134 2.97 -12.00 3.82
N PHE A 135 1.98 -11.55 4.60
CA PHE A 135 2.24 -10.85 5.85
C PHE A 135 3.06 -11.69 6.83
N ALA A 136 2.69 -12.95 7.03
CA ALA A 136 3.37 -13.89 7.92
C ALA A 136 4.83 -14.18 7.52
N SER A 137 5.22 -13.88 6.28
CA SER A 137 6.58 -14.13 5.77
C SER A 137 7.57 -12.99 6.05
N TYR A 138 7.12 -11.87 6.63
CA TYR A 138 7.96 -10.72 6.97
C TYR A 138 7.86 -10.37 8.45
N ASN A 139 8.91 -9.72 8.96
CA ASN A 139 8.97 -9.21 10.32
C ASN A 139 9.23 -7.71 10.38
N LYS A 140 9.36 -7.01 9.25
CA LYS A 140 9.66 -5.58 9.19
C LYS A 140 8.71 -4.88 8.24
N PHE A 141 8.04 -3.84 8.75
CA PHE A 141 7.00 -3.12 8.04
C PHE A 141 7.22 -1.61 8.10
N TYR A 142 6.91 -0.95 6.99
CA TYR A 142 6.96 0.49 6.82
C TYR A 142 5.54 1.01 6.51
N LEU A 143 4.95 1.78 7.42
CA LEU A 143 3.60 2.30 7.23
C LEU A 143 3.63 3.80 6.97
N ALA A 144 2.77 4.23 6.05
CA ALA A 144 2.47 5.64 5.85
C ALA A 144 0.96 5.85 5.80
N GLU A 145 0.47 6.84 6.55
CA GLU A 145 -0.94 7.20 6.52
C GLU A 145 -1.32 7.77 5.15
N ILE A 146 -2.45 7.32 4.58
CA ILE A 146 -2.98 7.84 3.30
C ILE A 146 -4.26 8.62 3.55
N SER A 147 -5.34 7.94 3.92
CA SER A 147 -6.64 8.62 4.11
C SER A 147 -6.76 9.39 5.42
N THR A 148 -5.75 9.33 6.27
CA THR A 148 -5.69 10.03 7.57
C THR A 148 -4.54 11.02 7.67
N ASN A 149 -3.72 11.12 6.61
CA ASN A 149 -2.65 12.11 6.51
C ASN A 149 -3.19 13.44 5.97
N GLU A 150 -3.40 14.40 6.86
CA GLU A 150 -3.97 15.71 6.51
C GLU A 150 -3.16 16.47 5.44
N GLN A 151 -1.83 16.33 5.42
CA GLN A 151 -0.97 16.99 4.44
C GLN A 151 -1.11 16.36 3.05
N LEU A 152 -1.19 15.03 3.02
CA LEU A 152 -1.43 14.28 1.79
C LEU A 152 -2.80 14.62 1.21
N ILE A 153 -3.83 14.64 2.06
CA ILE A 153 -5.20 15.01 1.68
C ILE A 153 -5.24 16.45 1.15
N LYS A 154 -4.57 17.38 1.82
CA LYS A 154 -4.48 18.77 1.35
C LYS A 154 -3.84 18.84 -0.03
N SER A 155 -2.71 18.16 -0.23
CA SER A 155 -2.01 18.12 -1.53
C SER A 155 -2.88 17.50 -2.62
N TRP A 156 -3.62 16.45 -2.29
CA TRP A 156 -4.58 15.80 -3.19
C TRP A 156 -5.71 16.74 -3.60
N ILE A 157 -6.37 17.41 -2.65
CA ILE A 157 -7.49 18.33 -2.93
C ILE A 157 -7.04 19.54 -3.73
N THR A 158 -5.83 20.05 -3.48
CA THR A 158 -5.29 21.22 -4.22
C THR A 158 -4.57 20.84 -5.51
N GLY A 159 -4.43 19.55 -5.82
CA GLY A 159 -3.71 19.07 -7.00
C GLY A 159 -2.19 19.27 -6.97
N ASN A 160 -1.61 19.51 -5.80
CA ASN A 160 -0.16 19.67 -5.65
C ASN A 160 0.55 18.33 -5.92
N GLU A 161 1.65 18.38 -6.66
CA GLU A 161 2.45 17.20 -6.94
C GLU A 161 3.15 16.70 -5.66
N ILE A 162 2.99 15.41 -5.36
CA ILE A 162 3.78 14.71 -4.37
C ILE A 162 5.14 14.39 -4.98
N GLN A 163 6.19 14.94 -4.36
CA GLN A 163 7.55 14.66 -4.76
C GLN A 163 7.96 13.27 -4.28
N VAL A 164 8.24 12.38 -5.23
CA VAL A 164 8.77 11.05 -4.99
C VAL A 164 10.24 11.19 -4.60
N VAL A 165 10.63 10.64 -3.44
CA VAL A 165 12.00 10.78 -2.93
C VAL A 165 13.04 10.14 -3.87
N HIS A 166 14.29 10.58 -3.80
CA HIS A 166 15.38 10.12 -4.66
C HIS A 166 16.31 9.16 -3.95
#